data_AF-A0A8T0VS73-F1
#
_entry.id   AF-A0A8T0VS73-F1
#
_cell.length_a   1.000
_cell.length_b   1.000
_cell.length_c   1.000
_cell.angle_alpha   90.00
_cell.angle_beta   90.00
_cell.angle_gamma   90.00
#
_symmetry.space_group_name_H-M   'P 1'
#
loop_
_entity.id
_entity.type
_entity.pdbx_description
1 polymer ?
#
loop_
_entity_poly.entity_id
_entity_poly.type
_entity_poly.pdbx_seq_one_letter_code
_entity_poly.pdbx_strand_id
1 'polypeptide(L)'
;MSSTFRYLGSVLQKDGDIDEDVRHRISAGWLKWRQASGILCDKRVPQKLKGKFYRTSIRPAMLYGAECWPTKRRHVQQLSVAEMRMLRWFCGHTRRDRVRNEVIRDRVGVAPIEEKLTQHRLRWFGHVQRMPPEAPVRNGVLERVDNVKRGRGRPKLTWDESVKRDLKDWNISKEIALDRSAWRLAINVPEP
;
A
#
# COMPACT_ATOMS: atom_id res chain seq x y z
N MET A 1 -20.63 16.72 -14.12
CA MET A 1 -20.77 16.45 -12.68
C MET A 1 -19.54 15.68 -12.21
N SER A 2 -18.83 16.15 -11.19
CA SER A 2 -17.63 15.47 -10.67
C SER A 2 -18.00 14.05 -10.21
N SER A 3 -17.37 13.03 -10.79
CA SER A 3 -17.60 11.60 -10.54
C SER A 3 -16.87 11.09 -9.28
N THR A 4 -16.36 12.00 -8.44
CA THR A 4 -15.50 11.71 -7.30
C THR A 4 -15.93 12.49 -6.05
N PHE A 5 -15.79 11.87 -4.87
CA PHE A 5 -16.11 12.44 -3.58
C PHE A 5 -14.93 12.26 -2.61
N ARG A 6 -14.61 13.27 -1.80
CA ARG A 6 -13.54 13.16 -0.79
C ARG A 6 -14.14 12.84 0.58
N TYR A 7 -13.63 11.79 1.20
CA TYR A 7 -14.06 11.35 2.52
C TYR A 7 -12.85 10.95 3.37
N LEU A 8 -12.67 11.60 4.53
CA LEU A 8 -11.56 11.35 5.47
C LEU A 8 -10.18 11.29 4.78
N GLY A 9 -10.00 12.15 3.78
CA GLY A 9 -8.80 12.25 2.96
C GLY A 9 -8.73 11.30 1.76
N SER A 10 -9.57 10.27 1.67
CA SER A 10 -9.61 9.35 0.51
C SER A 10 -10.57 9.82 -0.57
N VAL A 11 -10.30 9.46 -1.82
CA VAL A 11 -11.11 9.81 -2.98
C VAL A 11 -11.96 8.60 -3.40
N LEU A 12 -13.26 8.70 -3.23
CA LEU A 12 -14.23 7.68 -3.63
C LEU A 12 -14.76 7.98 -5.03
N GLN A 13 -14.68 7.00 -5.93
CA GLN A 13 -15.24 7.10 -7.27
C GLN A 13 -16.62 6.46 -7.32
N LYS A 14 -17.56 7.07 -8.07
CA LYS A 14 -18.93 6.56 -8.24
C LYS A 14 -18.98 5.11 -8.74
N ASP A 15 -18.02 4.72 -9.58
CA ASP A 15 -17.94 3.38 -10.15
C ASP A 15 -17.22 2.38 -9.24
N GLY A 16 -16.66 2.81 -8.11
CA GLY A 16 -15.90 1.97 -7.18
C GLY A 16 -14.49 1.59 -7.65
N ASP A 17 -13.93 2.28 -8.67
CA ASP A 17 -12.48 2.16 -8.94
C ASP A 17 -11.68 3.00 -7.93
N ILE A 18 -10.38 2.70 -7.84
CA ILE A 18 -9.45 3.35 -6.90
C ILE A 18 -8.37 4.17 -7.60
N ASP A 19 -8.48 4.36 -8.92
CA ASP A 19 -7.47 5.05 -9.71
C ASP A 19 -7.22 6.47 -9.20
N GLU A 20 -8.29 7.22 -8.86
CA GLU A 20 -8.18 8.57 -8.34
C GLU A 20 -7.60 8.62 -6.93
N ASP A 21 -7.94 7.66 -6.07
CA ASP A 21 -7.37 7.59 -4.72
C ASP A 21 -5.87 7.26 -4.77
N VAL A 22 -5.47 6.33 -5.62
CA VAL A 22 -4.05 5.99 -5.85
C VAL A 22 -3.27 7.21 -6.34
N ARG A 23 -3.80 7.96 -7.32
CA ARG A 23 -3.16 9.20 -7.79
C ARG A 23 -3.11 10.27 -6.70
N HIS A 24 -4.17 10.41 -5.92
CA HIS A 24 -4.22 11.34 -4.79
C HIS A 24 -3.15 11.02 -3.74
N ARG A 25 -2.99 9.75 -3.36
CA ARG A 25 -1.98 9.32 -2.38
C ARG A 25 -0.55 9.41 -2.88
N ILE A 26 -0.31 9.11 -4.16
CA ILE A 26 0.99 9.37 -4.79
C ILE A 26 1.32 10.86 -4.71
N SER A 27 0.35 11.73 -4.99
CA SER A 27 0.51 13.18 -4.90
C SER A 27 0.78 13.66 -3.47
N ALA A 28 0.09 13.07 -2.49
CA ALA A 28 0.35 13.33 -1.06
C ALA A 28 1.77 12.91 -0.65
N GLY A 29 2.26 11.76 -1.14
CA GLY A 29 3.65 11.34 -0.96
C GLY A 29 4.65 12.34 -1.55
N TRP A 30 4.40 12.83 -2.78
CA TRP A 30 5.23 13.86 -3.41
C TRP A 30 5.20 15.18 -2.65
N LEU A 31 4.07 15.57 -2.06
CA LEU A 31 4.00 16.79 -1.25
C LEU A 31 4.89 16.66 -0.01
N LYS A 32 4.84 15.52 0.69
CA LYS A 32 5.73 15.24 1.83
C LYS A 32 7.20 15.21 1.43
N TRP A 33 7.51 14.64 0.28
CA TRP A 33 8.86 14.68 -0.29
C TRP A 33 9.32 16.11 -0.55
N ARG A 34 8.48 16.93 -1.20
CA ARG A 34 8.81 18.32 -1.56
C ARG A 34 9.06 19.19 -0.33
N GLN A 35 8.27 19.02 0.72
CA GLN A 35 8.42 19.73 1.99
C GLN A 35 9.78 19.47 2.66
N ALA A 36 10.35 18.28 2.47
CA ALA A 36 11.66 17.92 3.02
C ALA A 36 12.79 17.94 1.98
N SER A 37 12.57 18.55 0.82
CA SER A 37 13.53 18.56 -0.29
C SER A 37 14.90 19.13 0.12
N GLY A 38 14.96 20.11 1.03
CA GLY A 38 16.23 20.63 1.55
C GLY A 38 17.12 19.56 2.21
N ILE A 39 16.53 18.61 2.95
CA ILE A 39 17.26 17.50 3.58
C ILE A 39 17.48 16.36 2.57
N LEU A 40 16.45 16.05 1.78
CA LEU A 40 16.44 14.90 0.88
C LEU A 40 17.35 15.09 -0.34
N CYS A 41 17.56 16.32 -0.78
CA CYS A 41 18.44 16.67 -1.89
C CYS A 41 19.88 17.00 -1.44
N ASP A 42 20.14 17.22 -0.15
CA ASP A 42 21.50 17.49 0.34
C ASP A 42 22.36 16.22 0.25
N LYS A 43 23.52 16.32 -0.42
CA LYS A 43 24.46 15.21 -0.59
C LYS A 43 25.19 14.85 0.72
N ARG A 44 25.27 15.76 1.68
CA ARG A 44 25.90 15.57 3.00
C ARG A 44 25.05 14.70 3.92
N VAL A 45 23.75 14.60 3.65
CA VAL A 45 22.82 13.80 4.44
C VAL A 45 22.99 12.32 4.08
N PRO A 46 23.26 11.43 5.06
CA PRO A 46 23.42 10.00 4.81
C PRO A 46 22.18 9.38 4.17
N GLN A 47 22.40 8.49 3.19
CA GLN A 47 21.31 7.86 2.43
C GLN A 47 20.34 7.05 3.30
N LYS A 48 20.86 6.34 4.32
CA LYS A 48 20.03 5.61 5.30
C LYS A 48 19.13 6.55 6.11
N LEU A 49 19.55 7.80 6.36
CA LEU A 49 18.70 8.80 7.02
C LEU A 49 17.57 9.28 6.11
N LYS A 50 17.86 9.50 4.82
CA LYS A 50 16.83 9.79 3.81
C LYS A 50 15.81 8.65 3.68
N GLY A 51 16.27 7.41 3.70
CA GLY A 51 15.41 6.23 3.74
C GLY A 51 14.58 6.15 5.02
N LYS A 52 15.12 6.52 6.18
CA LYS A 52 14.34 6.66 7.43
C LYS A 52 13.22 7.68 7.26
N PHE A 53 13.50 8.86 6.70
CA PHE A 53 12.47 9.88 6.44
C PHE A 53 11.37 9.37 5.49
N TYR A 54 11.76 8.65 4.43
CA TYR A 54 10.80 8.03 3.53
C TYR A 54 9.84 7.08 4.27
N ARG A 55 10.40 6.18 5.09
CA ARG A 55 9.63 5.21 5.88
C ARG A 55 8.66 5.87 6.87
N THR A 56 9.05 6.99 7.47
CA THR A 56 8.27 7.63 8.55
C THR A 56 7.24 8.63 8.04
N SER A 57 7.50 9.30 6.91
CA SER A 57 6.70 10.47 6.50
C SER A 57 6.09 10.34 5.12
N ILE A 58 6.82 9.75 4.16
CA ILE A 58 6.39 9.70 2.76
C ILE A 58 5.56 8.43 2.51
N ARG A 59 6.08 7.25 2.86
CA ARG A 59 5.39 5.98 2.65
C ARG A 59 4.02 5.93 3.36
N PRO A 60 3.88 6.39 4.62
CA PRO A 60 2.56 6.43 5.26
C PRO A 60 1.58 7.36 4.54
N ALA A 61 2.03 8.49 3.97
CA ALA A 61 1.17 9.36 3.17
C ALA A 61 0.71 8.69 1.87
N MET A 62 1.57 7.88 1.24
CA MET A 62 1.24 7.11 0.04
C MET A 62 0.33 5.91 0.30
N LEU A 63 0.40 5.30 1.50
CA LEU A 63 -0.33 4.09 1.85
C LEU A 63 -1.55 4.34 2.75
N TYR A 64 -1.87 5.59 3.06
CA TYR A 64 -3.06 5.90 3.86
C TYR A 64 -4.32 5.39 3.17
N GLY A 65 -5.11 4.57 3.89
CA GLY A 65 -6.36 3.98 3.40
C GLY A 65 -6.16 2.85 2.39
N ALA A 66 -4.91 2.50 2.07
CA ALA A 66 -4.61 1.50 1.06
C ALA A 66 -4.91 0.06 1.52
N GLU A 67 -5.06 -0.16 2.83
CA GLU A 67 -5.48 -1.43 3.41
C GLU A 67 -6.84 -1.91 2.89
N CYS A 68 -7.72 -0.99 2.45
CA CYS A 68 -9.06 -1.29 1.92
C CYS A 68 -9.11 -1.36 0.39
N TRP A 69 -8.00 -1.14 -0.30
CA TRP A 69 -7.98 -1.08 -1.76
C TRP A 69 -7.99 -2.47 -2.42
N PRO A 70 -8.89 -2.72 -3.40
CA PRO A 70 -8.77 -3.86 -4.31
C PRO A 70 -7.71 -3.58 -5.38
N THR A 71 -6.44 -3.86 -5.08
CA THR A 71 -5.33 -3.43 -5.93
C THR A 71 -5.10 -4.36 -7.13
N LYS A 72 -5.17 -3.77 -8.34
CA LYS A 72 -4.72 -4.36 -9.60
C LYS A 72 -3.21 -4.14 -9.77
N ARG A 73 -2.54 -4.95 -10.61
CA ARG A 73 -1.10 -4.79 -10.92
C ARG A 73 -0.72 -3.37 -11.35
N ARG A 74 -1.57 -2.70 -12.13
CA ARG A 74 -1.34 -1.30 -12.57
C ARG A 74 -1.21 -0.32 -11.40
N HIS A 75 -2.00 -0.49 -10.33
CA HIS A 75 -1.97 0.41 -9.16
C HIS A 75 -0.68 0.21 -8.36
N VAL A 76 -0.28 -1.05 -8.16
CA VAL A 76 0.97 -1.42 -7.51
C VAL A 76 2.18 -0.91 -8.30
N GLN A 77 2.12 -1.01 -9.63
CA GLN A 77 3.15 -0.45 -10.52
C GLN A 77 3.25 1.06 -10.39
N GLN A 78 2.13 1.79 -10.32
CA GLN A 78 2.13 3.25 -10.14
C GLN A 78 2.81 3.66 -8.83
N LEU A 79 2.48 2.98 -7.72
CA LEU A 79 3.12 3.19 -6.42
C LEU A 79 4.61 2.89 -6.47
N SER A 80 4.99 1.78 -7.08
CA SER A 80 6.39 1.35 -7.20
C SER A 80 7.22 2.31 -8.06
N VAL A 81 6.65 2.83 -9.15
CA VAL A 81 7.30 3.85 -9.99
C VAL A 81 7.49 5.16 -9.22
N ALA A 82 6.48 5.59 -8.47
CA ALA A 82 6.58 6.79 -7.63
C ALA A 82 7.64 6.63 -6.53
N GLU A 83 7.63 5.52 -5.80
CA GLU A 83 8.65 5.17 -4.80
C GLU A 83 10.05 5.22 -5.43
N MET A 84 10.28 4.44 -6.48
CA MET A 84 11.62 4.35 -7.07
C MET A 84 12.11 5.67 -7.64
N ARG A 85 11.21 6.53 -8.14
CA ARG A 85 11.58 7.88 -8.57
C ARG A 85 12.05 8.73 -7.40
N MET A 86 11.37 8.69 -6.25
CA MET A 86 11.80 9.40 -5.04
C MET A 86 13.13 8.83 -4.50
N LEU A 87 13.26 7.51 -4.39
CA LEU A 87 14.46 6.85 -3.84
C LEU A 87 15.70 7.09 -4.72
N ARG A 88 15.57 7.01 -6.04
CA ARG A 88 16.67 7.33 -6.95
C ARG A 88 17.12 8.77 -6.79
N TRP A 89 16.18 9.69 -6.60
CA TRP A 89 16.51 11.09 -6.38
C TRP A 89 17.30 11.31 -5.09
N PHE A 90 16.96 10.61 -4.00
CA PHE A 90 17.74 10.64 -2.74
C PHE A 90 19.20 10.29 -2.97
N CYS A 91 19.42 9.25 -3.78
CA CYS A 91 20.74 8.74 -4.14
C CYS A 91 21.43 9.53 -5.26
N GLY A 92 20.80 10.55 -5.84
CA GLY A 92 21.34 11.29 -6.98
C GLY A 92 21.41 10.47 -8.28
N HIS A 93 20.61 9.40 -8.39
CA HIS A 93 20.60 8.52 -9.55
C HIS A 93 19.49 8.85 -10.53
N THR A 94 19.77 8.65 -11.81
CA THR A 94 18.79 8.73 -12.90
C THR A 94 18.47 7.35 -13.45
N ARG A 95 17.54 7.27 -14.41
CA ARG A 95 17.30 6.02 -15.16
C ARG A 95 18.46 5.66 -16.10
N ARG A 96 19.28 6.63 -16.51
CA ARG A 96 20.41 6.41 -17.43
C ARG A 96 21.55 5.63 -16.77
N ASP A 97 21.66 5.73 -15.45
CA ASP A 97 22.69 5.05 -14.66
C ASP A 97 22.49 3.53 -14.62
N ARG A 98 21.32 3.02 -15.04
CA ARG A 98 20.97 1.58 -15.11
C ARG A 98 21.20 0.79 -13.82
N VAL A 99 21.31 1.45 -12.67
CA VAL A 99 21.40 0.81 -11.35
C VAL A 99 20.11 0.04 -11.07
N ARG A 100 20.21 -1.20 -10.62
CA ARG A 100 19.06 -2.05 -10.26
C ARG A 100 18.23 -1.45 -9.12
N ASN A 101 16.92 -1.72 -9.09
CA ASN A 101 16.03 -1.15 -8.06
C ASN A 101 16.36 -1.68 -6.67
N GLU A 102 16.70 -2.97 -6.56
CA GLU A 102 17.11 -3.65 -5.33
C GLU A 102 18.30 -2.92 -4.69
N VAL A 103 19.34 -2.63 -5.47
CA VAL A 103 20.54 -1.91 -5.00
C VAL A 103 20.23 -0.53 -4.43
N ILE A 104 19.28 0.20 -5.04
CA ILE A 104 18.84 1.50 -4.53
C ILE A 104 18.11 1.34 -3.19
N ARG A 105 17.22 0.35 -3.09
CA ARG A 105 16.45 0.04 -1.88
C ARG A 105 17.35 -0.38 -0.72
N ASP A 106 18.34 -1.23 -0.97
CA ASP A 106 19.31 -1.68 0.03
C ASP A 106 20.14 -0.51 0.54
N ARG A 107 20.62 0.35 -0.38
CA ARG A 107 21.42 1.54 -0.02
C ARG A 107 20.66 2.49 0.90
N VAL A 108 19.37 2.72 0.65
CA VAL A 108 18.54 3.61 1.49
C VAL A 108 17.88 2.88 2.67
N GLY A 109 17.86 1.54 2.69
CA GLY A 109 17.27 0.73 3.77
C GLY A 109 15.74 0.78 3.76
N VAL A 110 15.14 0.48 2.60
CA VAL A 110 13.70 0.60 2.34
C VAL A 110 13.18 -0.68 1.67
N ALA A 111 12.25 -1.36 2.32
CA ALA A 111 11.50 -2.46 1.71
C ALA A 111 10.57 -1.97 0.59
N PRO A 112 10.30 -2.79 -0.45
CA PRO A 112 9.40 -2.43 -1.54
C PRO A 112 8.02 -1.98 -1.05
N ILE A 113 7.49 -0.90 -1.64
CA ILE A 113 6.14 -0.41 -1.30
C ILE A 113 5.03 -1.43 -1.55
N GLU A 114 5.20 -2.34 -2.52
CA GLU A 114 4.27 -3.44 -2.80
C GLU A 114 4.12 -4.39 -1.61
N GLU A 115 5.22 -4.80 -1.01
CA GLU A 115 5.21 -5.67 0.16
C GLU A 115 4.60 -4.95 1.37
N LYS A 116 4.91 -3.65 1.54
CA LYS A 116 4.33 -2.83 2.60
C LYS A 116 2.83 -2.62 2.45
N LEU A 117 2.36 -2.40 1.22
CA LEU A 117 0.93 -2.35 0.89
C LEU A 117 0.24 -3.66 1.27
N THR A 118 0.84 -4.80 0.92
CA THR A 118 0.32 -6.14 1.25
C THR A 118 0.29 -6.36 2.76
N GLN A 119 1.38 -6.02 3.45
CA GLN A 119 1.44 -6.04 4.92
C GLN A 119 0.33 -5.20 5.57
N HIS A 120 0.05 -3.99 5.05
CA HIS A 120 -1.03 -3.13 5.57
C HIS A 120 -2.40 -3.78 5.40
N ARG A 121 -2.69 -4.32 4.20
CA ARG A 121 -3.95 -5.00 3.91
C ARG A 121 -4.15 -6.26 4.77
N LEU A 122 -3.12 -7.09 4.92
CA LEU A 122 -3.19 -8.28 5.78
C LEU A 122 -3.26 -7.94 7.28
N ARG A 123 -2.61 -6.84 7.71
CA ARG A 123 -2.76 -6.33 9.09
C ARG A 123 -4.21 -5.96 9.38
N TRP A 124 -4.86 -5.25 8.45
CA TRP A 124 -6.28 -4.92 8.55
C TRP A 124 -7.17 -6.16 8.52
N PHE A 125 -6.93 -7.08 7.58
CA PHE A 125 -7.66 -8.35 7.52
C PHE A 125 -7.62 -9.12 8.84
N GLY A 126 -6.43 -9.31 9.43
CA GLY A 126 -6.33 -9.99 10.72
C GLY A 126 -7.05 -9.24 11.83
N HIS A 127 -7.07 -7.91 11.79
CA HIS A 127 -7.86 -7.13 12.75
C HIS A 127 -9.36 -7.39 12.60
N VAL A 128 -9.88 -7.39 11.38
CA VAL A 128 -11.29 -7.72 11.07
C VAL A 128 -11.66 -9.14 11.50
N GLN A 129 -10.80 -10.13 11.25
CA GLN A 129 -11.02 -11.53 11.67
C GLN A 129 -11.19 -11.69 13.19
N ARG A 130 -10.53 -10.85 13.98
CA ARG A 130 -10.57 -10.88 15.44
C ARG A 130 -11.66 -9.98 16.05
N MET A 131 -12.41 -9.24 15.24
CA MET A 131 -13.54 -8.43 15.74
C MET A 131 -14.69 -9.34 16.18
N PRO A 132 -15.54 -8.92 17.15
CA PRO A 132 -16.78 -9.63 17.47
C PRO A 132 -17.71 -9.75 16.24
N PRO A 133 -18.51 -10.83 16.11
CA PRO A 133 -19.50 -10.98 15.03
C PRO A 133 -20.53 -9.84 14.96
N GLU A 134 -20.78 -9.16 16.06
CA GLU A 134 -21.75 -8.08 16.15
C GLU A 134 -21.18 -6.75 15.62
N ALA A 135 -19.88 -6.68 15.37
CA ALA A 135 -19.22 -5.47 14.90
C ALA A 135 -19.67 -5.14 13.47
N PRO A 136 -20.27 -3.96 13.21
CA PRO A 136 -20.78 -3.60 11.89
C PRO A 136 -19.72 -3.65 10.79
N VAL A 137 -18.47 -3.33 11.13
CA VAL A 137 -17.33 -3.39 10.20
C VAL A 137 -17.02 -4.83 9.79
N ARG A 138 -17.10 -5.79 10.73
CA ARG A 138 -16.87 -7.20 10.43
C ARG A 138 -17.95 -7.70 9.47
N ASN A 139 -19.21 -7.38 9.74
CA ASN A 139 -20.32 -7.82 8.90
C ASN A 139 -20.24 -7.17 7.51
N GLY A 140 -20.05 -5.86 7.42
CA GLY A 140 -19.92 -5.19 6.13
C GLY A 140 -18.71 -5.62 5.27
N VAL A 141 -17.65 -6.16 5.89
CA VAL A 141 -16.42 -6.58 5.18
C VAL A 141 -16.42 -8.09 4.87
N LEU A 142 -16.86 -8.93 5.80
CA LEU A 142 -16.82 -10.39 5.67
C LEU A 142 -18.14 -11.00 5.18
N GLU A 143 -19.28 -10.44 5.60
CA GLU A 143 -20.59 -10.94 5.19
C GLU A 143 -20.96 -10.31 3.85
N ARG A 144 -20.96 -11.14 2.80
CA ARG A 144 -21.58 -10.77 1.54
C ARG A 144 -23.06 -11.08 1.65
N VAL A 145 -23.88 -10.20 1.07
CA VAL A 145 -25.23 -10.62 0.67
C VAL A 145 -25.04 -11.67 -0.42
N ASP A 146 -25.22 -12.95 -0.09
CA ASP A 146 -24.98 -14.10 -0.98
C ASP A 146 -25.78 -14.04 -2.30
N ASN A 147 -26.77 -13.15 -2.38
CA ASN A 147 -27.71 -13.00 -3.48
C ASN A 147 -27.33 -11.95 -4.55
N VAL A 148 -26.16 -11.30 -4.46
CA VAL A 148 -25.74 -10.33 -5.50
C VAL A 148 -25.05 -11.05 -6.66
N LYS A 149 -25.82 -11.40 -7.70
CA LYS A 149 -25.28 -11.92 -8.96
C LYS A 149 -24.36 -10.89 -9.61
N ARG A 150 -23.08 -11.24 -9.79
CA ARG A 150 -22.11 -10.38 -10.50
C ARG A 150 -22.34 -10.50 -12.01
N GLY A 151 -22.19 -9.38 -12.72
CA GLY A 151 -22.31 -9.35 -14.18
C GLY A 151 -21.34 -10.33 -14.87
N ARG A 152 -21.75 -10.87 -16.02
CA ARG A 152 -20.91 -11.75 -16.86
C ARG A 152 -19.69 -10.99 -17.42
N GLY A 153 -18.58 -11.68 -17.66
CA GLY A 153 -17.37 -11.12 -18.27
C GLY A 153 -16.22 -10.93 -17.27
N ARG A 154 -15.70 -9.69 -17.15
CA ARG A 154 -14.60 -9.34 -16.25
C ARG A 154 -15.11 -8.46 -15.09
N PRO A 155 -15.68 -9.05 -14.01
CA PRO A 155 -16.06 -8.30 -12.82
C PRO A 155 -14.88 -7.51 -12.23
N LYS A 156 -15.18 -6.40 -11.55
CA LYS A 156 -14.17 -5.61 -10.85
C LYS A 156 -13.50 -6.43 -9.75
N LEU A 157 -12.21 -6.23 -9.49
CA LEU A 157 -11.54 -6.90 -8.39
C LEU A 157 -12.15 -6.45 -7.06
N THR A 158 -12.44 -7.39 -6.16
CA THR A 158 -12.92 -7.11 -4.81
C THR A 158 -11.79 -7.12 -3.79
N TRP A 159 -12.04 -6.56 -2.62
CA TRP A 159 -11.06 -6.55 -1.53
C TRP A 159 -10.77 -7.97 -1.03
N ASP A 160 -11.80 -8.80 -0.83
CA ASP A 160 -11.65 -10.22 -0.44
C ASP A 160 -10.82 -11.03 -1.46
N GLU A 161 -11.04 -10.83 -2.77
CA GLU A 161 -10.20 -11.47 -3.80
C GLU A 161 -8.74 -11.01 -3.72
N SER A 162 -8.49 -9.75 -3.34
CA SER A 162 -7.14 -9.22 -3.15
C SER A 162 -6.47 -9.85 -1.92
N VAL A 163 -7.20 -9.96 -0.80
CA VAL A 163 -6.69 -10.63 0.41
C VAL A 163 -6.40 -12.11 0.14
N LYS A 164 -7.31 -12.83 -0.51
CA LYS A 164 -7.11 -14.25 -0.86
C LYS A 164 -5.86 -14.46 -1.72
N ARG A 165 -5.63 -13.56 -2.68
CA ARG A 165 -4.41 -13.57 -3.49
C ARG A 165 -3.17 -13.35 -2.62
N ASP A 166 -3.17 -12.34 -1.75
CA ASP A 166 -2.02 -12.05 -0.90
C ASP A 166 -1.69 -13.21 0.05
N LEU A 167 -2.70 -13.82 0.67
CA LEU A 167 -2.52 -15.00 1.54
C LEU A 167 -1.91 -16.16 0.78
N LYS A 168 -2.36 -16.40 -0.46
CA LYS A 168 -1.80 -17.43 -1.33
C LYS A 168 -0.37 -17.11 -1.73
N ASP A 169 -0.11 -15.88 -2.16
CA ASP A 169 1.22 -15.46 -2.64
C ASP A 169 2.25 -15.48 -1.50
N TRP A 170 1.84 -15.23 -0.25
CA TRP A 170 2.71 -15.28 0.92
C TRP A 170 2.69 -16.63 1.66
N ASN A 171 1.90 -17.59 1.17
CA ASN A 171 1.71 -18.90 1.78
C ASN A 171 1.30 -18.82 3.27
N ILE A 172 0.37 -17.92 3.59
CA ILE A 172 -0.14 -17.71 4.95
C ILE A 172 -1.56 -18.27 5.05
N SER A 173 -1.76 -19.18 6.01
CA SER A 173 -3.09 -19.69 6.36
C SER A 173 -3.92 -18.60 7.06
N LYS A 174 -5.19 -18.46 6.65
CA LYS A 174 -6.11 -17.47 7.23
C LYS A 174 -6.41 -17.75 8.71
N GLU A 175 -6.31 -19.01 9.12
CA GLU A 175 -6.61 -19.49 10.48
C GLU A 175 -5.65 -18.90 11.51
N ILE A 176 -4.40 -18.65 11.11
CA ILE A 176 -3.37 -18.01 11.95
C ILE A 176 -3.79 -16.58 12.35
N ALA A 177 -4.72 -15.94 11.64
CA ALA A 177 -5.19 -14.59 11.97
C ALA A 177 -5.81 -14.47 13.37
N LEU A 178 -6.26 -15.57 13.99
CA LEU A 178 -6.79 -15.56 15.34
C LEU A 178 -5.68 -15.36 16.39
N ASP A 179 -4.49 -15.89 16.16
CA ASP A 179 -3.31 -15.62 16.98
C ASP A 179 -2.66 -14.30 16.56
N ARG A 180 -2.79 -13.27 17.40
CA ARG A 180 -2.24 -11.94 17.13
C ARG A 180 -0.72 -11.95 16.96
N SER A 181 -0.01 -12.77 17.74
CA SER A 181 1.46 -12.81 17.74
C SER A 181 1.97 -13.55 16.50
N ALA A 182 1.44 -14.75 16.24
CA ALA A 182 1.77 -15.50 15.03
C ALA A 182 1.39 -14.72 13.76
N TRP A 183 0.23 -14.05 13.75
CA TRP A 183 -0.17 -13.20 12.63
C TRP A 183 0.79 -12.06 12.37
N ARG A 184 1.20 -11.33 13.42
CA ARG A 184 2.15 -10.21 13.31
C ARG A 184 3.49 -10.66 12.75
N LEU A 185 3.97 -11.83 13.17
CA LEU A 185 5.21 -12.41 12.68
C LEU A 185 5.09 -12.80 11.20
N ALA A 186 4.02 -13.52 10.83
CA ALA A 186 3.80 -14.02 9.49
C ALA A 186 3.70 -12.90 8.43
N ILE A 187 3.06 -11.78 8.76
CA ILE A 187 2.89 -10.66 7.83
C ILE A 187 4.03 -9.63 7.88
N ASN A 188 5.07 -9.86 8.68
CA ASN A 188 6.10 -8.84 8.89
C ASN A 188 7.02 -8.70 7.69
N VAL A 189 7.04 -7.51 7.09
CA VAL A 189 8.02 -7.13 6.06
C VAL A 189 9.14 -6.34 6.74
N PRO A 190 10.34 -6.91 6.95
CA PRO A 190 11.46 -6.18 7.53
C PRO A 190 11.98 -5.09 6.58
N GLU A 191 12.63 -4.06 7.12
CA GLU A 191 13.40 -3.12 6.28
C GLU A 191 14.83 -3.68 6.10
N PRO A 192 15.47 -3.48 4.93
CA PRO A 192 16.87 -3.85 4.68
C PRO A 192 17.91 -2.98 5.42
#